data_AF-A0A3C0PIH4-F1
#
_entry.id   AF-A0A3C0PIH4-F1
#
_cell.length_a   1.000
_cell.length_b   1.000
_cell.length_c   1.000
_cell.angle_alpha   90.00
_cell.angle_beta   90.00
_cell.angle_gamma   90.00
#
_symmetry.space_group_name_H-M   'P 1'
#
loop_
_entity.id
_entity.type
_entity.pdbx_description
1 polymer ?
#
loop_
_entity_poly.entity_id
_entity_poly.type
_entity_poly.pdbx_seq_one_letter_code
_entity_poly.pdbx_strand_id
1 'polypeptide(L)'
;MEIIRNIVEMKKIRAAFGDKGLTIGLVPTMGALHDGHLSLIERIGSCCDVRIVSIFVNPIQFGQNEDLDKYPKPFEADCEKAKSAGCDAVFAPLRQDMYPEGYSTFVDVENITNGLCGALRPGHFRGVATVVLKFFNIISPDCAIFGQKDAQQVVVLKRMAADLNCNVRIMVAPIVREPDGLAMSSRNAYLTPGERAEAAMIYGGLTAAASAYDKGRRSAAHIKDAINEFYNKASRFTVEYVEVVHAQTLEPLNELYCAALVAVAVRTKESKTRLIDNIVLGGEL
;
A
#
# COMPACT_ATOMS: atom_id res chain seq x y z
N MET A 1 0.47 22.14 12.24
CA MET A 1 0.56 20.67 12.27
C MET A 1 1.00 20.24 13.66
N GLU A 2 0.18 19.47 14.36
CA GLU A 2 0.46 18.91 15.69
C GLU A 2 1.17 17.55 15.57
N ILE A 3 2.03 17.19 16.53
CA ILE A 3 2.67 15.86 16.59
C ILE A 3 2.19 15.16 17.85
N ILE A 4 1.48 14.06 17.67
CA ILE A 4 0.81 13.30 18.73
C ILE A 4 1.51 11.96 18.88
N ARG A 5 2.09 11.69 20.05
CA ARG A 5 2.79 10.43 20.32
C ARG A 5 2.00 9.48 21.21
N ASN A 6 1.05 10.00 21.97
CA ASN A 6 0.32 9.22 22.96
C ASN A 6 -1.07 8.81 22.45
N ILE A 7 -1.46 7.55 22.69
CA ILE A 7 -2.76 7.02 22.26
C ILE A 7 -3.94 7.73 22.96
N VAL A 8 -3.80 8.03 24.25
CA VAL A 8 -4.85 8.72 25.03
C VAL A 8 -5.03 10.14 24.52
N GLU A 9 -3.94 10.84 24.20
CA GLU A 9 -3.96 12.17 23.60
C GLU A 9 -4.65 12.16 22.22
N MET A 10 -4.29 11.21 21.35
CA MET A 10 -4.94 11.06 20.04
C MET A 10 -6.46 10.84 20.17
N LYS A 11 -6.88 10.02 21.13
CA LYS A 11 -8.32 9.80 21.42
C LYS A 11 -9.02 11.06 21.93
N LYS A 12 -8.35 11.87 22.77
CA LYS A 12 -8.90 13.16 23.23
C LYS A 12 -9.06 14.14 22.07
N ILE A 13 -8.06 14.21 21.19
CA ILE A 13 -8.10 15.06 19.99
C ILE A 13 -9.23 14.63 19.05
N ARG A 14 -9.41 13.32 18.84
CA ARG A 14 -10.56 12.80 18.07
C ARG A 14 -11.89 13.23 18.67
N ALA A 15 -12.07 13.09 19.98
CA ALA A 15 -13.31 13.49 20.65
C ALA A 15 -13.60 14.99 20.43
N ALA A 16 -12.59 15.84 20.59
CA ALA A 16 -12.70 17.28 20.38
C ALA A 16 -13.06 17.67 18.92
N PHE A 17 -12.61 16.90 17.92
CA PHE A 17 -13.04 17.07 16.53
C PHE A 17 -14.49 16.61 16.31
N GLY A 18 -14.88 15.50 16.96
CA GLY A 18 -16.26 15.01 16.94
C GLY A 18 -17.26 16.02 17.52
N ASP A 19 -16.93 16.65 18.65
CA ASP A 19 -17.77 17.69 19.29
C ASP A 19 -18.01 18.90 18.39
N LYS A 20 -17.11 19.14 17.42
CA LYS A 20 -17.20 20.21 16.41
C LYS A 20 -17.85 19.76 15.11
N GLY A 21 -18.26 18.50 14.99
CA GLY A 21 -18.80 17.92 13.76
C GLY A 21 -17.77 17.79 12.62
N LEU A 22 -16.48 17.80 12.94
CA LEU A 22 -15.41 17.71 11.94
C LEU A 22 -15.13 16.26 11.56
N THR A 23 -14.97 16.04 10.25
CA THR A 23 -14.60 14.76 9.66
C THR A 23 -13.09 14.59 9.58
N ILE A 24 -12.61 13.36 9.77
CA ILE A 24 -11.19 13.03 9.81
C ILE A 24 -10.84 12.07 8.68
N GLY A 25 -9.82 12.45 7.93
CA GLY A 25 -9.13 11.60 6.96
C GLY A 25 -7.83 11.08 7.53
N LEU A 26 -7.59 9.77 7.37
CA LEU A 26 -6.35 9.12 7.78
C LEU A 26 -5.51 8.68 6.56
N VAL A 27 -4.22 8.99 6.59
CA VAL A 27 -3.19 8.42 5.71
C VAL A 27 -2.22 7.57 6.55
N PRO A 28 -2.39 6.23 6.60
CA PRO A 28 -1.46 5.39 7.33
C PRO A 28 -0.13 5.22 6.60
N THR A 29 0.99 5.51 7.25
CA THR A 29 2.33 5.34 6.67
C THR A 29 3.31 4.73 7.66
N MET A 30 4.43 4.23 7.14
CA MET A 30 5.59 3.83 7.94
C MET A 30 6.68 4.91 8.00
N GLY A 31 6.42 6.13 7.51
CA GLY A 31 7.44 7.16 7.30
C GLY A 31 8.24 6.97 6.01
N ALA A 32 9.34 7.71 5.89
CA ALA A 32 10.13 7.89 4.67
C ALA A 32 9.26 8.35 3.50
N LEU A 33 8.57 9.47 3.71
CA LEU A 33 7.57 10.00 2.80
C LEU A 33 8.19 10.43 1.47
N HIS A 34 7.41 10.26 0.41
CA HIS A 34 7.75 10.57 -0.98
C HIS A 34 6.48 11.03 -1.69
N ASP A 35 6.55 11.46 -2.96
CA ASP A 35 5.41 12.10 -3.65
C ASP A 35 4.18 11.18 -3.75
N GLY A 36 4.39 9.87 -3.82
CA GLY A 36 3.31 8.89 -3.63
C GLY A 36 2.50 9.13 -2.34
N HIS A 37 3.16 9.29 -1.19
CA HIS A 37 2.50 9.61 0.09
C HIS A 37 1.90 11.01 0.11
N LEU A 38 2.60 12.01 -0.43
CA LEU A 38 2.10 13.39 -0.49
C LEU A 38 0.79 13.47 -1.27
N SER A 39 0.71 12.75 -2.39
CA SER A 39 -0.51 12.66 -3.19
C SER A 39 -1.70 12.09 -2.40
N LEU A 40 -1.46 11.19 -1.44
CA LEU A 40 -2.51 10.66 -0.57
C LEU A 40 -3.03 11.73 0.39
N ILE A 41 -2.11 12.48 1.00
CA ILE A 41 -2.42 13.57 1.94
C ILE A 41 -3.20 14.68 1.24
N GLU A 42 -2.80 15.04 0.02
CA GLU A 42 -3.50 16.04 -0.79
C GLU A 42 -4.90 15.55 -1.18
N ARG A 43 -5.02 14.32 -1.68
CA ARG A 43 -6.29 13.76 -2.17
C ARG A 43 -7.32 13.60 -1.07
N ILE A 44 -6.92 13.07 0.10
CA ILE A 44 -7.86 12.85 1.21
C ILE A 44 -8.45 14.16 1.73
N GLY A 45 -7.72 15.27 1.57
CA GLY A 45 -8.15 16.61 1.97
C GLY A 45 -9.42 17.12 1.30
N SER A 46 -9.84 16.54 0.18
CA SER A 46 -11.13 16.85 -0.46
C SER A 46 -12.32 16.12 0.19
N CYS A 47 -12.05 15.19 1.09
CA CYS A 47 -13.03 14.26 1.67
C CYS A 47 -13.16 14.37 3.19
N CYS A 48 -12.38 15.26 3.83
CA CYS A 48 -12.39 15.45 5.27
C CYS A 48 -11.99 16.88 5.66
N ASP A 49 -12.36 17.29 6.87
CA ASP A 49 -11.99 18.59 7.44
C ASP A 49 -10.59 18.57 8.08
N VAL A 50 -10.19 17.43 8.64
CA VAL A 50 -8.91 17.24 9.34
C VAL A 50 -8.14 16.06 8.74
N ARG A 51 -6.88 16.29 8.38
CA ARG A 51 -5.98 15.30 7.78
C ARG A 51 -4.97 14.81 8.82
N ILE A 52 -5.03 13.53 9.12
CA ILE A 52 -4.10 12.86 10.03
C ILE A 52 -3.21 11.91 9.25
N VAL A 53 -1.90 12.03 9.44
CA VAL A 53 -0.91 11.08 8.91
C VAL A 53 -0.39 10.24 10.08
N SER A 54 -0.47 8.91 9.99
CA SER A 54 0.27 8.07 10.95
C SER A 54 1.69 7.80 10.42
N ILE A 55 2.69 7.91 11.29
CA ILE A 55 4.07 7.50 10.99
C ILE A 55 4.48 6.46 12.02
N PHE A 56 4.46 5.20 11.60
CA PHE A 56 4.80 4.08 12.48
C PHE A 56 5.34 2.90 11.70
N VAL A 57 6.63 2.58 11.89
CA VAL A 57 7.24 1.36 11.37
C VAL A 57 6.72 0.18 12.19
N ASN A 58 5.69 -0.47 11.69
CA ASN A 58 5.04 -1.58 12.36
C ASN A 58 5.94 -2.83 12.38
N PRO A 59 6.44 -3.32 13.52
CA PRO A 59 7.35 -4.46 13.54
C PRO A 59 6.67 -5.78 13.16
N ILE A 60 5.37 -5.97 13.47
CA ILE A 60 4.70 -7.28 13.31
C ILE A 60 4.29 -7.59 11.87
N GLN A 61 4.47 -6.66 10.93
CA GLN A 61 4.30 -6.92 9.50
C GLN A 61 5.62 -7.24 8.78
N PHE A 62 6.75 -7.26 9.50
CA PHE A 62 8.05 -7.65 8.94
C PHE A 62 8.40 -9.08 9.31
N GLY A 63 8.84 -9.88 8.33
CA GLY A 63 9.40 -11.21 8.56
C GLY A 63 10.84 -11.16 9.10
N GLN A 64 11.36 -12.30 9.59
CA GLN A 64 12.74 -12.40 10.14
C GLN A 64 13.83 -11.98 9.14
N ASN A 65 13.59 -12.15 7.84
CA ASN A 65 14.54 -11.81 6.77
C ASN A 65 14.20 -10.51 6.04
N GLU A 66 13.32 -9.68 6.61
CA GLU A 66 12.92 -8.40 6.03
C GLU A 66 13.70 -7.23 6.63
N ASP A 67 13.54 -6.06 6.01
CA ASP A 67 14.37 -4.88 6.19
C ASP A 67 14.01 -4.01 7.41
N LEU A 68 13.45 -4.57 8.48
CA LEU A 68 12.97 -3.79 9.65
C LEU A 68 14.07 -2.90 10.25
N ASP A 69 15.26 -3.45 10.47
CA ASP A 69 16.39 -2.72 11.06
C ASP A 69 16.99 -1.67 10.11
N LYS A 70 16.83 -1.87 8.81
CA LYS A 70 17.34 -0.98 7.75
C LYS A 70 16.29 0.01 7.26
N TYR A 71 15.05 -0.07 7.76
CA TYR A 71 13.97 0.77 7.27
C TYR A 71 14.24 2.24 7.63
N PRO A 72 14.21 3.17 6.65
CA PRO A 72 14.52 4.58 6.88
C PRO A 72 13.52 5.25 7.83
N LYS A 73 14.02 6.05 8.78
CA LYS A 73 13.22 6.77 9.79
C LYS A 73 13.53 8.29 9.83
N PRO A 74 13.40 9.04 8.73
CA PRO A 74 13.73 10.46 8.68
C PRO A 74 12.58 11.33 9.24
N PHE A 75 12.27 11.17 10.53
CA PHE A 75 11.03 11.67 11.14
C PHE A 75 10.80 13.18 10.95
N GLU A 76 11.82 14.01 11.14
CA GLU A 76 11.73 15.45 10.98
C GLU A 76 11.43 15.83 9.52
N ALA A 77 12.11 15.19 8.56
CA ALA A 77 11.87 15.43 7.14
C ALA A 77 10.49 14.95 6.70
N ASP A 78 9.99 13.84 7.27
CA ASP A 78 8.64 13.36 7.04
C ASP A 78 7.58 14.33 7.58
N CYS A 79 7.82 14.92 8.75
CA CYS A 79 6.92 15.94 9.32
C CYS A 79 6.84 17.18 8.42
N GLU A 80 7.96 17.69 7.94
CA GLU A 80 7.96 18.86 7.03
C GLU A 80 7.23 18.55 5.72
N LYS A 81 7.47 17.37 5.14
CA LYS A 81 6.78 16.87 3.95
C LYS A 81 5.27 16.72 4.16
N ALA A 82 4.85 16.13 5.28
CA ALA A 82 3.44 15.97 5.60
C ALA A 82 2.77 17.34 5.77
N LYS A 83 3.42 18.27 6.48
CA LYS A 83 2.94 19.64 6.68
C LYS A 83 2.79 20.39 5.35
N SER A 84 3.74 20.26 4.43
CA SER A 84 3.66 20.92 3.12
C SER A 84 2.51 20.40 2.26
N ALA A 85 2.11 19.14 2.43
CA ALA A 85 0.93 18.55 1.76
C ALA A 85 -0.41 18.86 2.48
N GLY A 86 -0.38 19.69 3.53
CA GLY A 86 -1.56 20.13 4.26
C GLY A 86 -2.01 19.18 5.38
N CYS A 87 -1.11 18.37 5.93
CA CYS A 87 -1.39 17.57 7.12
C CYS A 87 -1.66 18.46 8.36
N ASP A 88 -2.73 18.16 9.09
CA ASP A 88 -3.12 18.87 10.31
C ASP A 88 -2.47 18.28 11.56
N ALA A 89 -2.33 16.95 11.62
CA ALA A 89 -1.66 16.26 12.71
C ALA A 89 -0.94 14.97 12.27
N VAL A 90 0.23 14.74 12.87
CA VAL A 90 0.98 13.48 12.72
C VAL A 90 0.79 12.63 13.97
N PHE A 91 0.26 11.42 13.81
CA PHE A 91 0.23 10.42 14.87
C PHE A 91 1.46 9.50 14.77
N ALA A 92 2.40 9.64 15.71
CA ALA A 92 3.68 8.93 15.72
C ALA A 92 3.90 8.20 17.07
N PRO A 93 3.15 7.11 17.32
CA PRO A 93 3.18 6.40 18.59
C PRO A 93 4.47 5.64 18.81
N LEU A 94 4.79 5.37 20.08
CA LEU A 94 5.88 4.46 20.44
C LEU A 94 5.46 3.01 20.25
N ARG A 95 6.43 2.14 19.92
CA ARG A 95 6.20 0.69 19.76
C ARG A 95 5.56 0.07 20.99
N GLN A 96 6.04 0.40 22.19
CA GLN A 96 5.54 -0.15 23.45
C GLN A 96 4.09 0.24 23.75
N ASP A 97 3.62 1.38 23.22
CA ASP A 97 2.23 1.82 23.39
C ASP A 97 1.30 1.09 22.41
N MET A 98 1.80 0.78 21.21
CA MET A 98 1.07 -0.01 20.21
C MET A 98 1.05 -1.50 20.57
N TYR A 99 2.16 -2.02 21.11
CA TYR A 99 2.36 -3.43 21.45
C TYR A 99 3.01 -3.55 22.83
N PRO A 100 2.22 -3.42 23.92
CA PRO A 100 2.73 -3.58 25.28
C PRO A 100 3.19 -5.03 25.54
N GLU A 101 3.91 -5.22 26.65
CA GLU A 101 4.29 -6.56 27.11
C GLU A 101 3.05 -7.45 27.26
N GLY A 102 3.13 -8.68 26.74
CA GLY A 102 2.01 -9.63 26.73
C GLY A 102 0.96 -9.41 25.62
N TYR A 103 1.20 -8.53 24.64
CA TYR A 103 0.28 -8.33 23.51
C TYR A 103 0.03 -9.64 22.74
N SER A 104 -1.24 -10.04 22.65
CA SER A 104 -1.64 -11.37 22.15
C SER A 104 -2.83 -11.35 21.17
N THR A 105 -3.33 -10.17 20.79
CA THR A 105 -4.50 -10.04 19.90
C THR A 105 -4.06 -9.68 18.48
N PHE A 106 -4.53 -10.43 17.50
CA PHE A 106 -4.22 -10.20 16.09
C PHE A 106 -5.47 -10.32 15.22
N VAL A 107 -5.45 -9.66 14.07
CA VAL A 107 -6.50 -9.74 13.06
C VAL A 107 -5.90 -10.42 11.83
N ASP A 108 -6.56 -11.46 11.37
CA ASP A 108 -6.18 -12.18 10.15
C ASP A 108 -7.34 -12.14 9.16
N VAL A 109 -7.01 -12.00 7.88
CA VAL A 109 -7.99 -11.98 6.78
C VAL A 109 -7.70 -13.18 5.91
N GLU A 110 -8.59 -14.17 5.98
CA GLU A 110 -8.41 -15.45 5.32
C GLU A 110 -8.62 -15.35 3.80
N ASN A 111 -8.04 -16.30 3.06
CA ASN A 111 -8.16 -16.49 1.61
C ASN A 111 -7.49 -15.42 0.72
N ILE A 112 -7.73 -14.14 0.97
CA ILE A 112 -7.19 -13.00 0.19
C ILE A 112 -5.66 -12.90 0.30
N THR A 113 -5.09 -13.49 1.36
CA THR A 113 -3.67 -13.49 1.67
C THR A 113 -2.92 -14.73 1.15
N ASN A 114 -3.62 -15.71 0.55
CA ASN A 114 -3.02 -16.97 0.10
C ASN A 114 -2.18 -16.83 -1.17
N GLY A 115 -2.44 -15.81 -2.00
CA GLY A 115 -1.73 -15.55 -3.26
C GLY A 115 -0.81 -14.32 -3.21
N LEU A 116 -0.22 -13.98 -4.36
CA LEU A 116 0.55 -12.76 -4.57
C LEU A 116 1.66 -12.56 -3.52
N CYS A 117 1.72 -11.38 -2.89
CA CYS A 117 2.71 -11.06 -1.86
C CYS A 117 2.50 -11.87 -0.58
N GLY A 118 1.27 -12.30 -0.29
CA GLY A 118 0.94 -12.99 0.96
C GLY A 118 1.55 -14.39 1.02
N ALA A 119 1.55 -15.11 -0.11
CA ALA A 119 2.23 -16.40 -0.26
C ALA A 119 3.73 -16.34 0.06
N LEU A 120 4.38 -15.21 -0.24
CA LEU A 120 5.81 -15.00 -0.08
C LEU A 120 6.18 -14.33 1.25
N ARG A 121 5.20 -13.83 1.99
CA ARG A 121 5.42 -13.06 3.23
C ARG A 121 4.45 -13.53 4.34
N PRO A 122 4.63 -14.76 4.86
CA PRO A 122 3.76 -15.30 5.90
C PRO A 122 3.63 -14.36 7.10
N GLY A 123 2.40 -14.10 7.55
CA GLY A 123 2.11 -13.20 8.67
C GLY A 123 2.14 -11.70 8.34
N HIS A 124 2.62 -11.29 7.15
CA HIS A 124 2.68 -9.87 6.78
C HIS A 124 1.32 -9.18 6.88
N PHE A 125 0.30 -9.74 6.23
CA PHE A 125 -1.04 -9.14 6.20
C PHE A 125 -1.77 -9.22 7.54
N ARG A 126 -1.49 -10.24 8.37
CA ARG A 126 -1.94 -10.26 9.77
C ARG A 126 -1.38 -9.05 10.52
N GLY A 127 -0.08 -8.76 10.34
CA GLY A 127 0.56 -7.58 10.91
C GLY A 127 -0.06 -6.26 10.42
N VAL A 128 -0.34 -6.16 9.12
CA VAL A 128 -0.97 -4.97 8.51
C VAL A 128 -2.41 -4.78 8.99
N ALA A 129 -3.25 -5.80 8.92
CA ALA A 129 -4.64 -5.74 9.38
C ALA A 129 -4.71 -5.36 10.87
N THR A 130 -3.85 -5.97 11.69
CA THR A 130 -3.77 -5.68 13.13
C THR A 130 -3.43 -4.21 13.40
N VAL A 131 -2.38 -3.66 12.77
CA VAL A 131 -1.97 -2.26 13.03
C VAL A 131 -3.00 -1.26 12.49
N VAL A 132 -3.59 -1.53 11.32
CA VAL A 132 -4.58 -0.63 10.72
C VAL A 132 -5.89 -0.63 11.51
N LEU A 133 -6.36 -1.79 11.99
CA LEU A 133 -7.52 -1.82 12.89
C LEU A 133 -7.25 -1.05 14.19
N LYS A 134 -6.03 -1.14 14.74
CA LYS A 134 -5.64 -0.31 15.89
C LYS A 134 -5.71 1.17 15.55
N PHE A 135 -5.22 1.62 14.39
CA PHE A 135 -5.37 3.01 13.98
C PHE A 135 -6.83 3.42 13.85
N PHE A 136 -7.69 2.57 13.27
CA PHE A 136 -9.13 2.85 13.21
C PHE A 136 -9.74 3.00 14.61
N ASN A 137 -9.35 2.17 15.58
CA ASN A 137 -9.85 2.27 16.96
C ASN A 137 -9.25 3.43 17.78
N ILE A 138 -8.07 3.93 17.42
CA ILE A 138 -7.39 5.02 18.12
C ILE A 138 -7.79 6.38 17.54
N ILE A 139 -7.77 6.49 16.22
CA ILE A 139 -7.99 7.74 15.49
C ILE A 139 -9.48 7.89 15.14
N SER A 140 -10.20 6.78 14.95
CA SER A 140 -11.61 6.74 14.52
C SER A 140 -11.90 7.65 13.32
N PRO A 141 -11.15 7.48 12.21
CA PRO A 141 -11.30 8.33 11.04
C PRO A 141 -12.60 8.01 10.28
N ASP A 142 -13.17 9.03 9.64
CA ASP A 142 -14.35 8.89 8.78
C ASP A 142 -13.96 8.30 7.42
N CYS A 143 -12.75 8.60 6.95
CA CYS A 143 -12.17 7.96 5.77
C CYS A 143 -10.68 7.67 5.96
N ALA A 144 -10.20 6.62 5.29
CA ALA A 144 -8.77 6.29 5.24
C ALA A 144 -8.37 6.02 3.79
N ILE A 145 -7.27 6.60 3.33
CA ILE A 145 -6.80 6.48 1.95
C ILE A 145 -5.54 5.60 1.88
N PHE A 146 -5.48 4.76 0.84
CA PHE A 146 -4.36 3.89 0.58
C PHE A 146 -3.98 3.93 -0.90
N GLY A 147 -2.70 3.77 -1.22
CA GLY A 147 -2.24 3.74 -2.60
C GLY A 147 -2.51 2.39 -3.26
N GLN A 148 -3.01 2.40 -4.51
CA GLN A 148 -3.21 1.20 -5.32
C GLN A 148 -1.93 0.40 -5.55
N LYS A 149 -0.74 1.02 -5.41
CA LYS A 149 0.55 0.36 -5.59
C LYS A 149 0.66 -0.92 -4.73
N ASP A 150 0.09 -0.90 -3.52
CA ASP A 150 -0.02 -2.06 -2.64
C ASP A 150 -1.44 -2.68 -2.73
N ALA A 151 -1.92 -2.99 -3.93
CA ALA A 151 -3.31 -3.38 -4.20
C ALA A 151 -3.83 -4.53 -3.31
N GLN A 152 -3.03 -5.58 -3.08
CA GLN A 152 -3.42 -6.66 -2.17
C GLN A 152 -3.66 -6.16 -0.74
N GLN A 153 -2.85 -5.21 -0.24
CA GLN A 153 -3.06 -4.58 1.06
C GLN A 153 -4.40 -3.84 1.08
N VAL A 154 -4.70 -3.07 0.04
CA VAL A 154 -5.97 -2.33 -0.05
C VAL A 154 -7.16 -3.28 0.01
N VAL A 155 -7.12 -4.38 -0.74
CA VAL A 155 -8.22 -5.37 -0.76
C VAL A 155 -8.36 -6.08 0.59
N VAL A 156 -7.25 -6.46 1.23
CA VAL A 156 -7.26 -7.01 2.60
C VAL A 156 -7.91 -6.05 3.59
N LEU A 157 -7.57 -4.76 3.52
CA LEU A 157 -8.11 -3.75 4.44
C LEU A 157 -9.58 -3.41 4.15
N LYS A 158 -10.00 -3.40 2.87
CA LYS A 158 -11.42 -3.28 2.50
C LYS A 158 -12.23 -4.45 3.05
N ARG A 159 -11.75 -5.68 2.89
CA ARG A 159 -12.41 -6.89 3.44
C ARG A 159 -12.49 -6.82 4.96
N MET A 160 -11.38 -6.52 5.64
CA MET A 160 -11.34 -6.37 7.09
C MET A 160 -12.35 -5.32 7.59
N ALA A 161 -12.38 -4.14 6.96
CA ALA A 161 -13.28 -3.06 7.35
C ALA A 161 -14.76 -3.46 7.17
N ALA A 162 -15.09 -4.15 6.09
CA ALA A 162 -16.44 -4.65 5.83
C ALA A 162 -16.84 -5.75 6.84
N ASP A 163 -16.02 -6.79 7.00
CA ASP A 163 -16.35 -7.95 7.83
C ASP A 163 -16.45 -7.58 9.32
N LEU A 164 -15.60 -6.65 9.79
CA LEU A 164 -15.60 -6.18 11.17
C LEU A 164 -16.49 -4.94 11.40
N ASN A 165 -17.31 -4.56 10.41
CA ASN A 165 -18.25 -3.44 10.50
C ASN A 165 -17.58 -2.12 10.95
N CYS A 166 -16.36 -1.87 10.46
CA CYS A 166 -15.62 -0.66 10.80
C CYS A 166 -16.31 0.56 10.20
N ASN A 167 -16.53 1.58 11.02
CA ASN A 167 -17.12 2.85 10.57
C ASN A 167 -16.07 3.76 9.89
N VAL A 168 -15.47 3.28 8.79
CA VAL A 168 -14.45 4.00 8.02
C VAL A 168 -14.63 3.72 6.54
N ARG A 169 -14.66 4.78 5.72
CA ARG A 169 -14.64 4.65 4.26
C ARG A 169 -13.21 4.46 3.75
N ILE A 170 -12.92 3.31 3.16
CA ILE A 170 -11.62 3.02 2.54
C ILE A 170 -11.57 3.60 1.12
N MET A 171 -10.67 4.56 0.91
CA MET A 171 -10.42 5.19 -0.39
C MET A 171 -9.13 4.63 -1.02
N VAL A 172 -9.13 4.53 -2.35
CA VAL A 172 -7.98 4.07 -3.13
C VAL A 172 -7.47 5.22 -3.99
N ALA A 173 -6.17 5.50 -3.91
CA ALA A 173 -5.53 6.48 -4.76
C ALA A 173 -4.75 5.79 -5.90
N PRO A 174 -4.71 6.38 -7.11
CA PRO A 174 -3.90 5.88 -8.22
C PRO A 174 -2.41 5.79 -7.87
N ILE A 175 -1.69 4.92 -8.61
CA ILE A 175 -0.24 4.77 -8.48
C ILE A 175 0.45 6.05 -9.00
N VAL A 176 1.23 6.70 -8.15
CA VAL A 176 2.14 7.77 -8.58
C VAL A 176 3.40 7.11 -9.16
N ARG A 177 3.81 7.61 -10.33
CA ARG A 177 4.92 7.06 -11.11
C ARG A 177 5.98 8.12 -11.33
N GLU A 178 7.24 7.68 -11.42
CA GLU A 178 8.34 8.47 -11.93
C GLU A 178 8.12 8.78 -13.43
N PRO A 179 8.84 9.75 -14.05
CA PRO A 179 8.60 10.17 -15.43
C PRO A 179 8.69 9.04 -16.48
N ASP A 180 9.46 7.99 -16.20
CA ASP A 180 9.61 6.80 -17.04
C ASP A 180 8.59 5.69 -16.73
N GLY A 181 7.64 5.95 -15.84
CA GLY A 181 6.55 5.04 -15.51
C GLY A 181 6.81 4.11 -14.33
N LEU A 182 8.03 4.06 -13.78
CA LEU A 182 8.31 3.25 -12.59
C LEU A 182 7.43 3.70 -11.42
N ALA A 183 6.72 2.77 -10.77
CA ALA A 183 5.95 3.09 -9.58
C ALA A 183 6.85 3.65 -8.47
N MET A 184 6.47 4.78 -7.89
CA MET A 184 7.24 5.40 -6.81
C MET A 184 7.24 4.52 -5.57
N SER A 185 8.43 4.32 -4.99
CA SER A 185 8.64 3.50 -3.81
C SER A 185 9.90 3.95 -3.09
N SER A 186 9.90 3.96 -1.75
CA SER A 186 11.10 4.19 -0.95
C SER A 186 12.24 3.20 -1.28
N ARG A 187 11.89 1.99 -1.74
CA ARG A 187 12.85 0.96 -2.15
C ARG A 187 13.56 1.26 -3.48
N ASN A 188 13.10 2.23 -4.27
CA ASN A 188 13.78 2.61 -5.51
C ASN A 188 15.20 3.17 -5.24
N ALA A 189 15.45 3.70 -4.04
CA ALA A 189 16.75 4.17 -3.60
C ALA A 189 17.81 3.07 -3.47
N TYR A 190 17.42 1.79 -3.46
CA TYR A 190 18.34 0.66 -3.36
C TYR A 190 18.86 0.17 -4.72
N LEU A 191 18.26 0.64 -5.81
CA LEU A 191 18.57 0.19 -7.16
C LEU A 191 19.92 0.73 -7.62
N THR A 192 20.73 -0.12 -8.25
CA THR A 192 21.89 0.36 -8.99
C THR A 192 21.43 1.17 -10.21
N PRO A 193 22.26 2.05 -10.81
CA PRO A 193 21.87 2.81 -11.99
C PRO A 193 21.37 1.94 -13.15
N GLY A 194 22.00 0.76 -13.34
CA GLY A 194 21.56 -0.22 -14.34
C GLY A 194 20.22 -0.85 -14.00
N GLU A 195 20.01 -1.27 -12.75
CA GLU A 195 18.72 -1.81 -12.29
C GLU A 195 17.61 -0.77 -12.38
N ARG A 196 17.87 0.48 -12.02
CA ARG A 196 16.90 1.58 -12.10
C ARG A 196 16.46 1.82 -13.53
N ALA A 197 17.38 1.86 -14.49
CA ALA A 197 17.06 2.04 -15.90
C ALA A 197 16.17 0.90 -16.44
N GLU A 198 16.45 -0.35 -16.05
CA GLU A 198 15.66 -1.51 -16.49
C GLU A 198 14.33 -1.66 -15.73
N ALA A 199 14.21 -1.15 -14.50
CA ALA A 199 12.99 -1.25 -13.69
C ALA A 199 11.77 -0.57 -14.34
N ALA A 200 11.96 0.44 -15.20
CA ALA A 200 10.88 1.02 -16.00
C ALA A 200 10.18 -0.01 -16.90
N MET A 201 10.86 -1.11 -17.24
CA MET A 201 10.27 -2.20 -18.02
C MET A 201 9.09 -2.86 -17.32
N ILE A 202 9.01 -2.82 -15.99
CA ILE A 202 7.87 -3.35 -15.22
C ILE A 202 6.57 -2.68 -15.68
N TYR A 203 6.57 -1.35 -15.80
CA TYR A 203 5.41 -0.63 -16.32
C TYR A 203 5.19 -0.89 -17.81
N GLY A 204 6.26 -1.07 -18.58
CA GLY A 204 6.19 -1.50 -19.99
C GLY A 204 5.43 -2.81 -20.19
N GLY A 205 5.65 -3.81 -19.34
CA GLY A 205 4.89 -5.06 -19.36
C GLY A 205 3.41 -4.85 -19.05
N LEU A 206 3.11 -4.10 -17.98
CA LEU A 206 1.72 -3.80 -17.60
C LEU A 206 0.98 -3.02 -18.70
N THR A 207 1.61 -2.06 -19.36
CA THR A 207 1.01 -1.33 -20.48
C THR A 207 0.78 -2.23 -21.71
N ALA A 208 1.63 -3.24 -21.93
CA ALA A 208 1.37 -4.26 -22.95
C ALA A 208 0.13 -5.11 -22.63
N ALA A 209 -0.06 -5.48 -21.36
CA ALA A 209 -1.29 -6.13 -20.90
C ALA A 209 -2.53 -5.25 -21.11
N ALA A 210 -2.46 -3.95 -20.78
CA ALA A 210 -3.54 -3.00 -21.04
C ALA A 210 -3.87 -2.92 -22.55
N SER A 211 -2.85 -2.79 -23.41
CA SER A 211 -3.05 -2.76 -24.86
C SER A 211 -3.67 -4.06 -25.40
N ALA A 212 -3.29 -5.22 -24.87
CA ALA A 212 -3.88 -6.50 -25.24
C ALA A 212 -5.37 -6.56 -24.84
N TYR A 213 -5.71 -6.07 -23.65
CA TYR A 213 -7.09 -5.95 -23.19
C TYR A 213 -7.90 -5.00 -24.06
N ASP A 214 -7.37 -3.83 -24.41
CA ASP A 214 -8.08 -2.86 -25.27
C ASP A 214 -8.32 -3.40 -26.68
N LYS A 215 -7.44 -4.29 -27.17
CA LYS A 215 -7.61 -5.04 -28.43
C LYS A 215 -8.57 -6.23 -28.33
N GLY A 216 -9.29 -6.37 -27.22
CA GLY A 216 -10.32 -7.40 -27.02
C GLY A 216 -9.81 -8.73 -26.48
N ARG A 217 -8.53 -8.85 -26.07
CA ARG A 217 -8.06 -10.07 -25.40
C ARG A 217 -8.68 -10.14 -23.99
N ARG A 218 -9.27 -11.30 -23.67
CA ARG A 218 -9.91 -11.55 -22.37
C ARG A 218 -9.38 -12.78 -21.65
N SER A 219 -8.56 -13.61 -22.29
CA SER A 219 -7.90 -14.73 -21.62
C SER A 219 -6.77 -14.21 -20.72
N ALA A 220 -6.76 -14.62 -19.46
CA ALA A 220 -5.70 -14.27 -18.52
C ALA A 220 -4.32 -14.78 -18.98
N ALA A 221 -4.27 -15.95 -19.66
CA ALA A 221 -3.03 -16.46 -20.24
C ALA A 221 -2.44 -15.47 -21.26
N HIS A 222 -3.23 -15.00 -22.23
CA HIS A 222 -2.77 -14.01 -23.21
C HIS A 222 -2.33 -12.69 -22.58
N ILE A 223 -2.99 -12.25 -21.50
CA ILE A 223 -2.58 -11.04 -20.77
C ILE A 223 -1.22 -11.25 -20.10
N LYS A 224 -1.00 -12.41 -19.47
CA LYS A 224 0.28 -12.77 -18.84
C LYS A 224 1.39 -12.93 -19.89
N ASP A 225 1.10 -13.52 -21.04
CA ASP A 225 2.06 -13.71 -22.13
C ASP A 225 2.57 -12.37 -22.66
N ALA A 226 1.68 -11.38 -22.85
CA ALA A 226 2.07 -10.03 -23.28
C ALA A 226 3.05 -9.35 -22.31
N ILE A 227 2.90 -9.59 -21.01
CA ILE A 227 3.82 -9.10 -19.98
C ILE A 227 5.16 -9.86 -20.05
N ASN A 228 5.10 -11.19 -20.12
CA ASN A 228 6.28 -12.05 -20.12
C ASN A 228 7.16 -11.84 -21.36
N GLU A 229 6.57 -11.59 -22.54
CA GLU A 229 7.32 -11.20 -23.74
C GLU A 229 8.17 -9.94 -23.53
N PHE A 230 7.67 -9.01 -22.70
CA PHE A 230 8.40 -7.81 -22.32
C PHE A 230 9.51 -8.13 -21.32
N TYR A 231 9.20 -8.88 -20.27
CA TYR A 231 10.12 -9.18 -19.18
C TYR A 231 11.23 -10.18 -19.55
N ASN A 232 11.01 -11.05 -20.54
CA ASN A 232 12.04 -11.98 -21.03
C ASN A 232 13.26 -11.26 -21.64
N LYS A 233 13.14 -9.98 -21.97
CA LYS A 233 14.24 -9.13 -22.45
C LYS A 233 15.05 -8.50 -21.31
N ALA A 234 14.54 -8.55 -20.08
CA ALA A 234 15.20 -7.98 -18.91
C ALA A 234 16.35 -8.88 -18.44
N SER A 235 17.48 -8.25 -18.12
CA SER A 235 18.71 -8.94 -17.74
C SER A 235 19.06 -8.74 -16.25
N ARG A 236 18.50 -7.72 -15.60
CA ARG A 236 18.83 -7.25 -14.25
C ARG A 236 17.74 -7.51 -13.21
N PHE A 237 16.59 -8.04 -13.60
CA PHE A 237 15.61 -8.59 -12.65
C PHE A 237 15.13 -9.98 -13.03
N THR A 238 14.54 -10.66 -12.07
CA THR A 238 13.82 -11.93 -12.22
C THR A 238 12.38 -11.73 -11.80
N VAL A 239 11.44 -12.28 -12.57
CA VAL A 239 10.02 -12.25 -12.26
C VAL A 239 9.75 -13.21 -11.10
N GLU A 240 9.15 -12.73 -10.01
CA GLU A 240 8.65 -13.58 -8.93
C GLU A 240 7.24 -14.08 -9.27
N TYR A 241 6.37 -13.21 -9.79
CA TYR A 241 5.08 -13.59 -10.34
C TYR A 241 4.54 -12.56 -11.34
N VAL A 242 3.67 -13.04 -12.23
CA VAL A 242 2.72 -12.24 -13.02
C VAL A 242 1.37 -12.91 -12.86
N GLU A 243 0.44 -12.23 -12.19
CA GLU A 243 -0.87 -12.79 -11.86
C GLU A 243 -1.99 -11.92 -12.39
N VAL A 244 -3.10 -12.58 -12.75
CA VAL A 244 -4.35 -11.93 -13.13
C VAL A 244 -5.44 -12.49 -12.25
N VAL A 245 -5.97 -11.64 -11.38
CA VAL A 245 -6.89 -12.03 -10.31
C VAL A 245 -8.11 -11.12 -10.28
N HIS A 246 -9.19 -11.58 -9.66
CA HIS A 246 -10.38 -10.77 -9.42
C HIS A 246 -10.03 -9.56 -8.53
N ALA A 247 -10.43 -8.34 -8.92
CA ALA A 247 -9.98 -7.12 -8.23
C ALA A 247 -10.41 -7.06 -6.74
N GLN A 248 -11.51 -7.73 -6.37
CA GLN A 248 -12.04 -7.68 -4.99
C GLN A 248 -11.76 -8.92 -4.14
N THR A 249 -11.58 -10.10 -4.76
CA THR A 249 -11.38 -11.36 -4.02
C THR A 249 -9.95 -11.86 -4.12
N LEU A 250 -9.18 -11.36 -5.09
CA LEU A 250 -7.85 -11.81 -5.46
C LEU A 250 -7.77 -13.30 -5.86
N GLU A 251 -8.92 -13.90 -6.18
CA GLU A 251 -8.97 -15.24 -6.75
C GLU A 251 -8.44 -15.23 -8.19
N PRO A 252 -7.64 -16.23 -8.60
CA PRO A 252 -7.13 -16.33 -9.97
C PRO A 252 -8.26 -16.34 -11.00
N LEU A 253 -8.07 -15.59 -12.09
CA LEU A 253 -8.98 -15.57 -13.23
C LEU A 253 -8.37 -16.33 -14.41
N ASN A 254 -9.21 -17.12 -15.11
CA ASN A 254 -8.88 -17.66 -16.42
C ASN A 254 -9.31 -16.71 -17.55
N GLU A 255 -10.41 -15.98 -17.34
CA GLU A 255 -10.95 -14.99 -18.26
C GLU A 255 -11.37 -13.71 -17.51
N LEU A 256 -11.20 -12.56 -18.16
CA LEU A 256 -11.48 -11.23 -17.62
C LEU A 256 -12.92 -10.81 -17.97
N TYR A 257 -13.91 -11.37 -17.28
CA TYR A 257 -15.33 -11.00 -17.44
C TYR A 257 -15.77 -9.85 -16.52
N CYS A 258 -14.91 -9.43 -15.60
CA CYS A 258 -15.12 -8.34 -14.64
C CYS A 258 -13.82 -7.55 -14.42
N ALA A 259 -13.82 -6.64 -13.44
CA ALA A 259 -12.63 -5.93 -13.02
C ALA A 259 -11.53 -6.90 -12.55
N ALA A 260 -10.38 -6.86 -13.21
CA ALA A 260 -9.25 -7.74 -12.94
C ALA A 260 -8.03 -6.92 -12.50
N LEU A 261 -7.40 -7.34 -11.40
CA LEU A 261 -6.10 -6.85 -10.98
C LEU A 261 -5.01 -7.67 -11.70
N VAL A 262 -4.21 -7.00 -12.50
CA VAL A 262 -2.99 -7.56 -13.10
C VAL A 262 -1.82 -7.12 -12.23
N ALA A 263 -1.27 -8.03 -11.44
CA ALA A 263 -0.24 -7.74 -10.46
C ALA A 263 1.08 -8.42 -10.82
N VAL A 264 2.19 -7.71 -10.63
CA VAL A 264 3.53 -8.22 -10.87
C VAL A 264 4.43 -7.99 -9.67
N ALA A 265 5.32 -8.93 -9.44
CA ALA A 265 6.46 -8.73 -8.56
C ALA A 265 7.73 -9.20 -9.25
N VAL A 266 8.79 -8.42 -9.10
CA VAL A 266 10.12 -8.75 -9.61
C VAL A 266 11.16 -8.56 -8.51
N ARG A 267 12.27 -9.26 -8.65
CA ARG A 267 13.45 -9.09 -7.81
C ARG A 267 14.66 -8.72 -8.65
N THR A 268 15.31 -7.64 -8.29
CA THR A 268 16.54 -7.22 -8.97
C THR A 268 17.70 -8.14 -8.59
N LYS A 269 18.66 -8.33 -9.51
CA LYS A 269 19.70 -9.34 -9.37
C LYS A 269 20.88 -8.88 -8.51
N GLU A 270 21.21 -7.60 -8.50
CA GLU A 270 22.37 -7.07 -7.77
C GLU A 270 21.95 -6.60 -6.37
N SER A 271 21.04 -5.61 -6.29
CA SER A 271 20.59 -5.06 -5.01
C SER A 271 19.63 -5.99 -4.25
N LYS A 272 19.10 -7.02 -4.92
CA LYS A 272 18.07 -7.93 -4.38
C LYS A 272 16.77 -7.24 -3.99
N THR A 273 16.56 -6.03 -4.50
CA THR A 273 15.38 -5.20 -4.25
C THR A 273 14.15 -5.86 -4.84
N ARG A 274 13.11 -6.00 -4.02
CA ARG A 274 11.80 -6.49 -4.46
C ARG A 274 10.94 -5.30 -4.89
N LEU A 275 10.51 -5.29 -6.14
CA LEU A 275 9.60 -4.29 -6.68
C LEU A 275 8.26 -4.94 -7.01
N ILE A 276 7.18 -4.19 -6.80
CA ILE A 276 5.83 -4.60 -7.18
C ILE A 276 5.18 -3.48 -7.96
N ASP A 277 4.29 -3.85 -8.87
CA ASP A 277 3.45 -2.92 -9.61
C ASP A 277 2.17 -3.64 -10.03
N ASN A 278 1.14 -2.89 -10.39
CA ASN A 278 -0.12 -3.45 -10.86
C ASN A 278 -0.91 -2.45 -11.72
N ILE A 279 -1.87 -2.98 -12.47
CA ILE A 279 -2.95 -2.22 -13.10
C ILE A 279 -4.28 -2.93 -12.87
N VAL A 280 -5.37 -2.19 -12.99
CA VAL A 280 -6.73 -2.76 -13.02
C VAL A 280 -7.27 -2.64 -14.43
N LEU A 281 -7.84 -3.72 -14.94
CA LEU A 281 -8.48 -3.78 -16.25
C LEU A 281 -9.99 -4.01 -16.07
N GLY A 282 -10.81 -3.30 -16.83
CA GLY A 282 -12.27 -3.51 -16.82
C GLY A 282 -13.00 -3.00 -15.57
N GLY A 283 -12.40 -2.09 -14.80
CA GLY A 283 -13.04 -1.46 -13.64
C GLY A 283 -12.04 -0.79 -12.69
N GLU A 284 -12.40 -0.76 -11.40
CA GLU A 284 -11.62 -0.17 -10.32
C GLU A 284 -11.30 -1.21 -9.24
N LEU A 285 -10.28 -0.93 -8.40
CA LEU A 285 -9.92 -1.74 -7.24
C LEU A 285 -10.87 -1.47 -6.07
#